data_AF-A0A2M7YL27-F1
#
_entry.id   AF-A0A2M7YL27-F1
#
_cell.length_a   1.000
_cell.length_b   1.000
_cell.length_c   1.000
_cell.angle_alpha   90.00
_cell.angle_beta   90.00
_cell.angle_gamma   90.00
#
_symmetry.space_group_name_H-M   'P 1'
#
loop_
_entity.id
_entity.type
_entity.pdbx_description
1 polymer ?
#
loop_
_entity_poly.entity_id
_entity_poly.type
_entity_poly.pdbx_seq_one_letter_code
_entity_poly.pdbx_strand_id
1 'polypeptide(L)'
;MKKSKLIIYALVNSLGVLFYVLLVAWIIFNGEKIFGQMANYWGPVAFLLLFCLSAAAVGAMIFGRSVYLYLDGHKSEAITVLAYTLVFLLALTAATLAINLG
;
A
#
# COMPACT_ATOMS: atom_id res chain seq x y z
N MET A 1 5.83 20.11 -12.42
CA MET A 1 5.05 19.38 -13.48
C MET A 1 3.63 19.95 -13.59
N LYS A 2 2.90 19.80 -14.71
CA LYS A 2 1.46 20.20 -14.77
C LYS A 2 0.67 19.45 -13.69
N LYS A 3 -0.13 20.15 -12.87
CA LYS A 3 -0.92 19.57 -11.75
C LYS A 3 -1.75 18.34 -12.13
N SER A 4 -2.31 18.33 -13.34
CA SER A 4 -3.06 17.18 -13.90
C SER A 4 -2.24 15.87 -13.94
N LYS A 5 -0.93 15.94 -14.25
CA LYS A 5 -0.06 14.75 -14.27
C LYS A 5 0.24 14.21 -12.88
N LEU A 6 0.27 15.06 -11.86
CA LEU A 6 0.48 14.64 -10.47
C LEU A 6 -0.72 13.83 -9.96
N ILE A 7 -1.94 14.24 -10.30
CA ILE A 7 -3.16 13.54 -9.90
C ILE A 7 -3.24 12.16 -10.55
N ILE A 8 -2.98 12.06 -11.87
CA ILE A 8 -2.98 10.77 -12.58
C ILE A 8 -1.94 9.83 -11.98
N TYR A 9 -0.75 10.33 -11.66
CA TYR A 9 0.30 9.53 -11.04
C TYR A 9 -0.12 9.03 -9.64
N ALA A 10 -0.67 9.90 -8.80
CA ALA A 10 -1.17 9.52 -7.47
C ALA A 10 -2.28 8.46 -7.56
N LEU A 11 -3.15 8.57 -8.57
CA LEU A 11 -4.24 7.61 -8.82
C LEU A 11 -3.70 6.25 -9.25
N VAL A 12 -2.79 6.20 -10.23
CA VAL A 12 -2.16 4.94 -10.68
C VAL A 12 -1.38 4.28 -9.54
N ASN A 13 -0.66 5.07 -8.74
CA ASN A 13 0.10 4.56 -7.61
C ASN A 13 -0.83 3.96 -6.54
N SER A 14 -1.94 4.65 -6.22
CA SER A 14 -2.92 4.18 -5.24
C SER A 14 -3.66 2.93 -5.72
N LEU A 15 -3.97 2.83 -7.02
CA LEU A 15 -4.53 1.62 -7.63
C LEU A 15 -3.54 0.45 -7.62
N GLY A 16 -2.26 0.70 -7.86
CA GLY A 16 -1.20 -0.30 -7.77
C GLY A 16 -1.06 -0.87 -6.36
N VAL A 17 -1.09 0.01 -5.35
CA VAL A 17 -1.12 -0.38 -3.93
C VAL A 17 -2.37 -1.21 -3.62
N LEU A 18 -3.55 -0.77 -4.07
CA LEU A 18 -4.80 -1.51 -3.86
C LEU A 18 -4.73 -2.92 -4.46
N PHE A 19 -4.27 -3.05 -5.70
CA PHE A 19 -4.11 -4.34 -6.37
C PHE A 19 -3.15 -5.27 -5.62
N TYR A 20 -2.01 -4.74 -5.16
CA TYR A 20 -1.06 -5.51 -4.36
C TYR A 20 -1.66 -5.98 -3.03
N VAL A 21 -2.35 -5.09 -2.31
CA VAL A 21 -3.00 -5.42 -1.03
C VAL A 21 -4.09 -6.49 -1.23
N LEU A 22 -4.88 -6.41 -2.30
CA LEU A 22 -5.89 -7.43 -2.62
C LEU A 22 -5.24 -8.81 -2.86
N LEU A 23 -4.12 -8.87 -3.59
CA LEU A 23 -3.38 -10.12 -3.80
C LEU A 23 -2.85 -10.70 -2.48
N VAL A 24 -2.23 -9.87 -1.64
CA VAL A 24 -1.71 -10.31 -0.33
C VAL A 24 -2.84 -10.77 0.58
N ALA A 25 -3.95 -10.02 0.62
CA ALA A 25 -5.15 -10.39 1.39
C ALA A 25 -5.72 -11.74 0.93
N TRP A 26 -5.76 -11.99 -0.39
CA TRP A 26 -6.22 -13.26 -0.94
C TRP A 26 -5.30 -14.44 -0.56
N ILE A 27 -3.97 -14.23 -0.56
CA ILE A 27 -2.99 -15.23 -0.12
C ILE A 27 -3.17 -15.54 1.36
N ILE A 28 -3.34 -14.52 2.22
CA ILE A 28 -3.58 -14.71 3.65
C ILE A 28 -4.90 -15.45 3.88
N PHE A 29 -5.98 -15.01 3.21
CA PHE A 29 -7.32 -15.61 3.35
C PHE A 29 -7.37 -17.08 2.93
N ASN A 30 -6.61 -17.45 1.89
CA ASN A 30 -6.51 -18.84 1.44
C ASN A 30 -5.28 -19.57 2.03
N GLY A 31 -4.55 -18.94 2.95
CA GLY A 31 -3.27 -19.42 3.44
C GLY A 31 -3.35 -20.82 4.04
N GLU A 32 -4.40 -21.11 4.81
CA GLU A 32 -4.62 -22.44 5.39
C GLU A 32 -4.86 -23.52 4.33
N LYS A 33 -5.49 -23.18 3.18
CA LYS A 33 -5.69 -24.10 2.06
C LYS A 33 -4.43 -24.30 1.21
N ILE A 34 -3.61 -23.25 1.07
CA ILE A 34 -2.41 -23.25 0.21
C ILE A 34 -1.21 -23.88 0.94
N PHE A 35 -1.04 -23.53 2.22
CA PHE A 35 0.14 -23.91 3.03
C PHE A 35 -0.19 -24.94 4.12
N GLY A 36 -1.46 -25.29 4.33
CA GLY A 36 -1.91 -26.15 5.41
C GLY A 36 -2.01 -25.43 6.76
N GLN A 37 -2.46 -26.16 7.80
CA GLN A 37 -2.48 -25.63 9.16
C GLN A 37 -1.05 -25.45 9.69
N MET A 38 -0.57 -24.21 9.67
CA MET A 38 0.70 -23.85 10.30
C MET A 38 0.52 -23.64 11.81
N ALA A 39 0.23 -24.71 12.54
CA ALA A 39 0.06 -24.69 14.01
C ALA A 39 1.39 -24.59 14.79
N ASN A 40 2.51 -24.56 14.09
CA ASN A 40 3.86 -24.49 14.67
C ASN A 40 4.34 -23.03 14.73
N TYR A 41 5.33 -22.75 15.58
CA TYR A 41 5.97 -21.42 15.75
C TYR A 41 6.28 -20.69 14.42
N TRP A 42 6.59 -21.43 13.36
CA TRP A 42 6.91 -20.91 12.04
C TRP A 42 5.74 -20.25 11.29
N GLY A 43 4.49 -20.59 11.60
CA GLY A 43 3.31 -19.98 10.97
C GLY A 43 3.23 -18.47 11.23
N PRO A 44 3.19 -18.05 12.50
CA PRO A 44 3.26 -16.63 12.87
C PRO A 44 4.50 -15.92 12.33
N VAL A 45 5.68 -16.58 12.31
CA VAL A 45 6.91 -16.00 11.76
C VAL A 45 6.78 -15.70 10.26
N ALA A 46 6.29 -16.66 9.47
CA ALA A 46 6.10 -16.47 8.03
C ALA A 46 5.06 -15.37 7.75
N PHE A 47 3.99 -15.31 8.53
CA PHE A 47 2.99 -14.24 8.43
C PHE A 47 3.60 -12.86 8.74
N LEU A 48 4.39 -12.73 9.81
CA LEU A 48 5.05 -11.47 10.16
C LEU A 48 6.07 -11.04 9.09
N LEU A 49 6.82 -11.99 8.50
CA LEU A 49 7.72 -11.70 7.39
C LEU A 49 6.97 -11.23 6.15
N LEU A 50 5.85 -11.88 5.80
CA LEU A 50 5.00 -11.45 4.68
C LEU A 50 4.39 -10.07 4.93
N PHE A 51 3.98 -9.78 6.17
CA PHE A 51 3.49 -8.47 6.57
C PHE A 51 4.56 -7.39 6.45
N CYS A 52 5.77 -7.63 6.97
CA CYS A 52 6.89 -6.70 6.84
C CYS A 52 7.26 -6.46 5.37
N LEU A 53 7.30 -7.51 4.55
CA LEU A 53 7.57 -7.41 3.12
C LEU A 53 6.48 -6.59 2.40
N SER A 54 5.21 -6.80 2.77
CA SER A 54 4.08 -6.03 2.27
C SER A 54 4.17 -4.56 2.64
N ALA A 55 4.45 -4.26 3.92
CA ALA A 55 4.66 -2.90 4.39
C ALA A 55 5.85 -2.21 3.70
N ALA A 56 6.94 -2.93 3.46
CA ALA A 56 8.10 -2.41 2.72
C ALA A 56 7.78 -2.14 1.25
N ALA A 57 7.05 -3.04 0.58
CA ALA A 57 6.65 -2.88 -0.82
C ALA A 57 5.71 -1.68 -1.00
N VAL A 58 4.67 -1.60 -0.15
CA VAL A 58 3.71 -0.49 -0.16
C VAL A 58 4.39 0.82 0.24
N GLY A 59 5.27 0.79 1.25
CA GLY A 59 6.08 1.94 1.65
C GLY A 59 6.95 2.45 0.51
N ALA A 60 7.67 1.58 -0.21
CA ALA A 60 8.47 1.98 -1.36
C ALA A 60 7.61 2.60 -2.47
N MET A 61 6.40 2.07 -2.70
CA MET A 61 5.47 2.60 -3.69
C MET A 61 4.93 3.98 -3.30
N ILE A 62 4.56 4.19 -2.03
CA ILE A 62 4.05 5.47 -1.50
C ILE A 62 5.16 6.52 -1.43
N PHE A 63 6.30 6.18 -0.83
CA PHE A 63 7.36 7.13 -0.53
C PHE A 63 8.34 7.33 -1.70
N GLY A 64 8.45 6.40 -2.65
CA GLY A 64 9.48 6.45 -3.69
C GLY A 64 9.49 7.77 -4.48
N ARG A 65 8.32 8.25 -4.91
CA ARG A 65 8.19 9.52 -5.64
C ARG A 65 8.43 10.73 -4.74
N SER A 66 7.90 10.72 -3.52
CA SER A 66 8.06 11.82 -2.57
C SER A 66 9.51 11.98 -2.12
N VAL A 67 10.21 10.87 -1.88
CA VAL A 67 11.64 10.84 -1.56
C VAL A 67 12.47 11.36 -2.75
N TYR A 68 12.17 10.90 -3.97
CA TYR A 68 12.84 11.42 -5.17
C TYR A 68 12.69 12.94 -5.31
N LEU A 69 11.46 13.47 -5.19
CA LEU A 69 11.19 14.91 -5.26
C LEU A 69 11.86 15.69 -4.12
N TYR A 70 11.96 15.10 -2.92
CA TYR A 70 12.62 15.73 -1.79
C TYR A 70 14.13 15.85 -2.02
N LEU A 71 14.76 14.80 -2.53
CA LEU A 71 16.19 14.77 -2.88
C LEU A 71 16.51 15.71 -4.05
N ASP A 72 15.60 15.86 -4.99
CA ASP A 72 15.70 16.79 -6.14
C ASP A 72 15.44 18.26 -5.76
N GLY A 73 15.37 18.58 -4.46
CA GLY A 73 15.18 19.95 -3.95
C GLY A 73 13.74 20.47 -3.94
N HIS A 74 12.78 19.71 -4.49
CA HIS A 74 11.37 20.10 -4.62
C HIS A 74 10.56 19.75 -3.36
N LYS A 75 11.00 20.26 -2.20
CA LYS A 75 10.46 19.89 -0.87
C LYS A 75 8.95 20.12 -0.73
N SER A 76 8.44 21.24 -1.26
CA SER A 76 7.00 21.55 -1.21
C SER A 76 6.15 20.58 -2.05
N GLU A 77 6.62 20.25 -3.26
CA GLU A 77 5.92 19.28 -4.12
C GLU A 77 5.98 17.87 -3.54
N ALA A 78 7.11 17.47 -2.93
CA ALA A 78 7.28 16.18 -2.27
C ALA A 78 6.23 15.95 -1.15
N ILE A 79 6.06 16.95 -0.28
CA ILE A 79 5.08 16.92 0.81
C ILE A 79 3.66 16.91 0.24
N THR A 80 3.39 17.69 -0.80
CA THR A 80 2.07 17.76 -1.45
C THR A 80 1.67 16.41 -2.05
N VAL A 81 2.58 15.74 -2.77
CA VAL A 81 2.34 14.42 -3.35
C VAL A 81 2.07 13.39 -2.26
N LEU A 82 2.88 13.39 -1.19
CA LEU A 82 2.71 12.47 -0.07
C LEU A 82 1.37 12.66 0.64
N ALA A 83 0.99 13.92 0.92
CA ALA A 83 -0.27 14.25 1.55
C ALA A 83 -1.47 13.79 0.71
N TYR A 84 -1.45 14.02 -0.60
CA TYR A 84 -2.50 13.52 -1.49
C TYR A 84 -2.56 11.99 -1.50
N THR A 85 -1.42 11.30 -1.56
CA THR A 85 -1.39 9.83 -1.50
C THR A 85 -1.99 9.30 -0.19
N LEU A 86 -1.67 9.93 0.96
CA LEU A 86 -2.27 9.55 2.24
C LEU A 86 -3.78 9.80 2.30
N VAL A 87 -4.27 10.92 1.76
CA VAL A 87 -5.72 11.22 1.71
C VAL A 87 -6.46 10.19 0.85
N PHE A 88 -5.93 9.82 -0.32
CA PHE A 88 -6.52 8.77 -1.15
C PHE A 88 -6.51 7.41 -0.45
N LEU A 89 -5.42 7.07 0.25
CA LEU A 89 -5.31 5.81 0.97
C LEU A 89 -6.29 5.74 2.14
N LEU A 90 -6.50 6.87 2.83
CA LEU A 90 -7.53 6.99 3.87
C LEU A 90 -8.94 6.84 3.28
N ALA A 91 -9.22 7.45 2.14
CA ALA A 91 -10.50 7.30 1.45
C ALA A 91 -10.76 5.84 1.02
N LEU A 92 -9.75 5.15 0.48
CA LEU A 92 -9.85 3.73 0.14
C LEU A 92 -10.07 2.86 1.38
N THR A 93 -9.38 3.17 2.48
CA THR A 93 -9.55 2.46 3.76
C THR A 93 -10.98 2.62 4.28
N ALA A 94 -11.50 3.85 4.27
CA ALA A 94 -12.89 4.14 4.66
C ALA A 94 -13.89 3.40 3.76
N ALA A 95 -13.66 3.36 2.44
CA ALA A 95 -14.50 2.62 1.51
C ALA A 95 -14.50 1.11 1.81
N THR A 96 -13.33 0.51 2.08
CA THR A 96 -13.25 -0.91 2.44
C THR A 96 -13.97 -1.24 3.75
N LEU A 97 -13.91 -0.34 4.74
CA LEU A 97 -14.63 -0.50 6.00
C LEU A 97 -16.14 -0.37 5.79
N ALA A 98 -16.58 0.61 4.99
CA ALA A 98 -17.99 0.79 4.66
C ALA A 98 -18.59 -0.45 3.96
N ILE A 99 -17.84 -1.08 3.04
CA ILE A 99 -18.25 -2.33 2.38
C ILE A 99 -18.33 -3.51 3.37
N ASN A 100 -17.52 -3.53 4.42
CA ASN A 100 -17.55 -4.61 5.42
C ASN A 100 -18.69 -4.45 6.45
N LEU A 101 -19.12 -3.20 6.71
CA LEU A 101 -20.15 -2.85 7.69
C LEU A 101 -21.59 -2.82 7.14
N GLY A 102 -21.76 -2.76 5.80
CA GLY A 102 -23.05 -2.75 5.12
C GLY A 102 -23.44 -4.14 4.61
#